data_AF-A0A9J7YCD5-F1
#
_entry.id   AF-A0A9J7YCD5-F1
#
_cell.length_a   1.000
_cell.length_b   1.000
_cell.length_c   1.000
_cell.angle_alpha   90.00
_cell.angle_beta   90.00
_cell.angle_gamma   90.00
#
_symmetry.space_group_name_H-M   'P 1'
#
loop_
_entity.id
_entity.type
_entity.pdbx_description
1 polymer ?
#
loop_
_entity_poly.entity_id
_entity_poly.type
_entity_poly.pdbx_seq_one_letter_code
_entity_poly.pdbx_strand_id
1 'polypeptide(L)'
;MLRCNITDKMWIKTVLSVQLRRSRLDSILKQNLPRGFTQALKKALNDSTVQAKIESISSVPNVTVGYYVTHGEMVYTASVVVEALSVYGIERLMADIRQFVPLVQAIPIPAVPWRPSPAISMMLMTVLRFVGPGDDLKSCRFTQMMEQRLENAFAEAEAIVMNSHSGLTVQILSTSQSMGSPAVSLIYVVHNGSVTLNGTTASNLLSQLTAELVGYFLFYPPLITAERKFSLAFLSYTNRM
;
A
#
# COMPACT_ATOMS: atom_id res chain seq x y z
N MET A 1 -20.36 -4.56 -7.92
CA MET A 1 -19.01 -4.81 -7.37
C MET A 1 -18.05 -3.79 -7.97
N LEU A 2 -17.34 -3.00 -7.15
CA LEU A 2 -16.37 -2.01 -7.65
C LEU A 2 -15.18 -2.72 -8.32
N ARG A 3 -14.81 -2.32 -9.54
CA ARG A 3 -13.54 -2.70 -10.17
C ARG A 3 -12.43 -1.84 -9.58
N CYS A 4 -11.22 -2.41 -9.39
CA CYS A 4 -10.07 -1.63 -8.92
C CYS A 4 -9.73 -0.54 -9.94
N ASN A 5 -9.73 0.71 -9.50
CA ASN A 5 -9.21 1.82 -10.29
C ASN A 5 -7.69 1.92 -10.08
N ILE A 6 -6.90 1.44 -11.05
CA ILE A 6 -5.43 1.41 -10.93
C ILE A 6 -4.88 2.83 -11.06
N THR A 7 -4.17 3.29 -10.02
CA THR A 7 -3.49 4.59 -9.99
C THR A 7 -2.05 4.41 -9.53
N ASP A 8 -1.26 5.48 -9.56
CA ASP A 8 0.12 5.44 -9.11
C ASP A 8 0.28 5.20 -7.58
N LYS A 9 -0.81 5.23 -6.80
CA LYS A 9 -0.84 4.81 -5.39
C LYS A 9 -0.57 3.32 -5.22
N MET A 10 -0.87 2.51 -6.24
CA MET A 10 -0.64 1.05 -6.25
C MET A 10 0.73 0.68 -6.81
N TRP A 11 1.47 1.65 -7.37
CA TRP A 11 2.75 1.37 -8.00
C TRP A 11 3.84 1.21 -6.95
N ILE A 12 4.78 0.31 -7.28
CA ILE A 12 6.00 0.05 -6.57
C ILE A 12 7.14 0.63 -7.41
N LYS A 13 8.07 1.30 -6.72
CA LYS A 13 9.32 1.79 -7.28
C LYS A 13 10.45 0.85 -6.91
N THR A 14 11.15 0.36 -7.93
CA THR A 14 12.45 -0.32 -7.78
C THR A 14 13.50 0.48 -8.55
N VAL A 15 14.67 0.68 -7.97
CA VAL A 15 15.82 1.30 -8.63
C VAL A 15 16.92 0.26 -8.79
N LEU A 16 17.41 0.12 -10.02
CA LEU A 16 18.45 -0.81 -10.42
C LEU A 16 19.67 -0.03 -10.89
N SER A 17 20.85 -0.47 -10.46
CA SER A 17 22.10 -0.05 -11.09
C SER A 17 22.46 -1.06 -12.16
N VAL A 18 22.67 -0.57 -13.39
CA VAL A 18 22.90 -1.42 -14.56
C VAL A 18 24.15 -0.90 -15.26
N GLN A 19 25.12 -1.75 -15.53
CA GLN A 19 26.41 -1.35 -16.09
C GLN A 19 26.36 -1.29 -17.62
N LEU A 20 26.06 -0.16 -18.28
CA LEU A 20 26.09 -0.17 -19.76
C LEU A 20 26.27 1.15 -20.55
N ARG A 21 26.70 0.92 -21.82
CA ARG A 21 26.78 1.85 -22.97
C ARG A 21 25.38 2.14 -23.58
N ARG A 22 25.17 3.41 -23.96
CA ARG A 22 23.89 4.14 -24.01
C ARG A 22 22.83 3.84 -25.12
N SER A 23 22.94 2.85 -26.01
CA SER A 23 22.09 2.86 -27.24
C SER A 23 21.15 1.68 -27.53
N ARG A 24 21.15 0.56 -26.78
CA ARG A 24 20.31 -0.63 -27.09
C ARG A 24 19.56 -1.27 -25.92
N LEU A 25 19.51 -0.62 -24.76
CA LEU A 25 19.01 -1.25 -23.53
C LEU A 25 17.54 -1.10 -23.27
N ASP A 26 16.92 -0.02 -23.71
CA ASP A 26 15.55 0.25 -23.31
C ASP A 26 14.61 -0.84 -23.79
N SER A 27 14.83 -1.40 -24.98
CA SER A 27 14.06 -2.54 -25.49
C SER A 27 14.30 -3.83 -24.71
N ILE A 28 15.57 -4.14 -24.41
CA ILE A 28 15.96 -5.33 -23.65
C ILE A 28 15.41 -5.28 -22.23
N LEU A 29 15.54 -4.13 -21.56
CA LEU A 29 15.03 -3.91 -20.21
C LEU A 29 13.50 -3.98 -20.19
N LYS A 30 12.81 -3.32 -21.13
CA LYS A 30 11.34 -3.40 -21.25
C LYS A 30 10.84 -4.84 -21.44
N GLN A 31 11.57 -5.66 -22.18
CA GLN A 31 11.18 -7.05 -22.43
C GLN A 31 11.50 -7.99 -21.26
N ASN A 32 12.65 -7.82 -20.61
CA ASN A 32 13.18 -8.79 -19.65
C ASN A 32 12.90 -8.44 -18.19
N LEU A 33 12.79 -7.16 -17.83
CA LEU A 33 12.47 -6.76 -16.45
C LEU A 33 11.12 -7.31 -15.98
N PRO A 34 10.02 -7.28 -16.76
CA PRO A 34 8.75 -7.84 -16.31
C PRO A 34 8.89 -9.32 -15.92
N ARG A 35 9.71 -10.08 -16.65
CA ARG A 35 9.95 -11.51 -16.39
C ARG A 35 10.71 -11.72 -15.09
N GLY A 36 11.78 -10.95 -14.87
CA GLY A 36 12.57 -10.99 -13.63
C GLY A 36 11.74 -10.61 -12.40
N PHE A 37 10.99 -9.51 -12.47
CA PHE A 37 10.09 -9.12 -11.38
C PHE A 37 9.00 -10.15 -11.15
N THR A 38 8.37 -10.65 -12.22
CA THR A 38 7.33 -11.69 -12.11
C THR A 38 7.88 -12.94 -11.41
N GLN A 39 9.08 -13.40 -11.75
CA GLN A 39 9.68 -14.55 -11.10
C GLN A 39 9.93 -14.32 -9.60
N ALA A 40 10.50 -13.16 -9.23
CA ALA A 40 10.73 -12.81 -7.84
C ALA A 40 9.41 -12.71 -7.06
N LEU A 41 8.40 -12.05 -7.64
CA LEU A 41 7.09 -11.84 -7.02
C LEU A 41 6.33 -13.16 -6.82
N LYS A 42 6.42 -14.11 -7.74
CA LYS A 42 5.81 -15.44 -7.58
C LYS A 42 6.30 -16.13 -6.31
N LYS A 43 7.59 -16.00 -6.02
CA LYS A 43 8.22 -16.58 -4.82
C LYS A 43 7.94 -15.73 -3.57
N ALA A 44 8.03 -14.42 -3.68
CA ALA A 44 7.82 -13.48 -2.56
C ALA A 44 6.38 -13.50 -2.04
N LEU A 45 5.39 -13.57 -2.93
CA LEU A 45 3.96 -13.61 -2.59
C LEU A 45 3.44 -15.05 -2.40
N ASN A 46 4.29 -16.06 -2.65
CA ASN A 46 3.91 -17.47 -2.68
C ASN A 46 2.67 -17.73 -3.57
N ASP A 47 2.68 -17.15 -4.77
CA ASP A 47 1.57 -17.20 -5.72
C ASP A 47 2.12 -17.33 -7.14
N SER A 48 1.96 -18.50 -7.75
CA SER A 48 2.51 -18.81 -9.08
C SER A 48 1.84 -18.06 -10.24
N THR A 49 0.71 -17.40 -10.00
CA THR A 49 -0.10 -16.74 -11.02
C THR A 49 0.17 -15.25 -11.12
N VAL A 50 0.91 -14.67 -10.17
CA VAL A 50 1.20 -13.23 -10.18
C VAL A 50 2.00 -12.81 -11.41
N GLN A 51 1.77 -11.58 -11.82
CA GLN A 51 2.49 -10.92 -12.91
C GLN A 51 2.86 -9.49 -12.50
N ALA A 52 4.07 -9.09 -12.81
CA ALA A 52 4.48 -7.69 -12.75
C ALA A 52 4.01 -6.95 -14.01
N LYS A 53 3.33 -5.83 -13.84
CA LYS A 53 2.92 -4.92 -14.91
C LYS A 53 3.74 -3.65 -14.81
N ILE A 54 4.66 -3.45 -15.75
CA ILE A 54 5.51 -2.27 -15.77
C ILE A 54 4.78 -1.12 -16.46
N GLU A 55 4.65 0.00 -15.74
CA GLU A 55 4.00 1.22 -16.21
C GLU A 55 5.01 2.31 -16.58
N SER A 56 6.16 2.32 -15.91
CA SER A 56 7.20 3.32 -16.16
C SER A 56 8.60 2.72 -16.07
N ILE A 57 9.47 3.09 -17.02
CA ILE A 57 10.90 2.82 -16.98
C ILE A 57 11.62 4.10 -17.37
N SER A 58 12.46 4.62 -16.49
CA SER A 58 13.37 5.72 -16.78
C SER A 58 14.82 5.30 -16.53
N SER A 59 15.76 5.78 -17.34
CA SER A 59 17.15 5.31 -17.34
C SER A 59 18.15 6.46 -17.43
N VAL A 60 18.47 7.13 -16.30
CA VAL A 60 19.70 7.93 -16.09
C VAL A 60 19.90 8.22 -14.58
N PRO A 61 21.09 8.01 -13.96
CA PRO A 61 22.13 7.02 -14.27
C PRO A 61 21.75 5.59 -13.85
N ASN A 62 20.73 5.46 -12.99
CA ASN A 62 20.11 4.20 -12.59
C ASN A 62 18.79 4.00 -13.33
N VAL A 63 18.38 2.75 -13.47
CA VAL A 63 17.08 2.39 -14.04
C VAL A 63 16.03 2.44 -12.93
N THR A 64 15.07 3.35 -13.03
CA THR A 64 13.90 3.40 -12.14
C THR A 64 12.73 2.72 -12.82
N VAL A 65 12.15 1.73 -12.14
CA VAL A 65 11.02 0.94 -12.63
C VAL A 65 9.82 1.21 -11.74
N GLY A 66 8.72 1.64 -12.36
CA GLY A 66 7.39 1.74 -11.76
C GLY A 66 6.52 0.60 -12.25
N TYR A 67 5.99 -0.21 -11.33
CA TYR A 67 5.16 -1.37 -11.68
C TYR A 67 4.08 -1.63 -10.63
N TYR A 68 3.02 -2.32 -11.00
CA TYR A 68 2.07 -2.94 -10.05
C TYR A 68 2.01 -4.44 -10.28
N VAL A 69 1.34 -5.15 -9.37
CA VAL A 69 1.29 -6.62 -9.36
C VAL A 69 -0.14 -7.09 -9.48
N THR A 70 -0.37 -8.06 -10.36
CA THR A 70 -1.71 -8.61 -10.63
C THR A 70 -1.75 -10.12 -10.44
N HIS A 71 -2.85 -10.63 -9.91
CA HIS A 71 -3.28 -12.04 -9.98
C HIS A 71 -4.62 -12.06 -10.72
N GLY A 72 -4.66 -12.55 -11.96
CA GLY A 72 -5.89 -12.49 -12.76
C GLY A 72 -6.42 -11.06 -12.88
N GLU A 73 -7.65 -10.83 -12.44
CA GLU A 73 -8.26 -9.49 -12.38
C GLU A 73 -7.94 -8.71 -11.09
N MET A 74 -7.35 -9.37 -10.08
CA MET A 74 -6.99 -8.76 -8.81
C MET A 74 -5.67 -7.99 -8.94
N VAL A 75 -5.61 -6.81 -8.33
CA VAL A 75 -4.42 -5.97 -8.24
C VAL A 75 -4.00 -5.91 -6.77
N TYR A 76 -2.75 -6.23 -6.48
CA TYR A 76 -2.19 -6.13 -5.14
C TYR A 76 -1.99 -4.68 -4.72
N THR A 77 -2.16 -4.38 -3.43
CA THR A 77 -1.77 -3.09 -2.86
C THR A 77 -0.24 -2.96 -2.81
N ALA A 78 0.27 -1.73 -2.91
CA ALA A 78 1.71 -1.47 -2.87
C ALA A 78 2.35 -1.94 -1.55
N SER A 79 1.66 -1.77 -0.41
CA SER A 79 2.16 -2.18 0.91
C SER A 79 2.39 -3.69 1.00
N VAL A 80 1.47 -4.51 0.47
CA VAL A 80 1.63 -5.98 0.45
C VAL A 80 2.82 -6.40 -0.40
N VAL A 81 3.02 -5.78 -1.56
CA VAL A 81 4.14 -6.11 -2.45
C VAL A 81 5.48 -5.70 -1.83
N VAL A 82 5.54 -4.51 -1.22
CA VAL A 82 6.74 -4.01 -0.54
C VAL A 82 7.11 -4.90 0.64
N GLU A 83 6.13 -5.30 1.47
CA GLU A 83 6.35 -6.21 2.59
C GLU A 83 6.84 -7.58 2.10
N ALA A 84 6.17 -8.16 1.10
CA ALA A 84 6.56 -9.46 0.53
C ALA A 84 7.99 -9.44 -0.03
N LEU A 85 8.37 -8.40 -0.78
CA LEU A 85 9.73 -8.27 -1.31
C LEU A 85 10.76 -7.97 -0.21
N SER A 86 10.38 -7.27 0.86
CA SER A 86 11.23 -7.05 2.02
C SER A 86 11.53 -8.36 2.75
N VAL A 87 10.51 -9.20 2.98
CA VAL A 87 10.66 -10.55 3.57
C VAL A 87 11.44 -11.48 2.64
N TYR A 88 11.22 -11.37 1.33
CA TYR A 88 11.93 -12.18 0.33
C TYR A 88 13.43 -11.92 0.31
N GLY A 89 13.83 -10.67 0.57
CA GLY A 89 15.22 -10.26 0.71
C GLY A 89 15.87 -9.85 -0.62
N ILE A 90 16.77 -8.88 -0.53
CA ILE A 90 17.41 -8.25 -1.69
C ILE A 90 18.27 -9.22 -2.51
N GLU A 91 18.96 -10.17 -1.86
CA GLU A 91 19.83 -11.13 -2.55
C GLU A 91 19.04 -12.06 -3.48
N ARG A 92 17.90 -12.58 -3.00
CA ARG A 92 17.04 -13.46 -3.80
C ARG A 92 16.34 -12.70 -4.92
N LEU A 93 15.86 -11.49 -4.63
CA LEU A 93 15.31 -10.57 -5.63
C LEU A 93 16.33 -10.30 -6.75
N MET A 94 17.57 -10.00 -6.37
CA MET A 94 18.66 -9.76 -7.30
C MET A 94 18.98 -11.00 -8.14
N ALA A 95 19.03 -12.18 -7.53
CA ALA A 95 19.28 -13.42 -8.24
C ALA A 95 18.21 -13.70 -9.30
N ASP A 96 16.92 -13.52 -8.97
CA ASP A 96 15.82 -13.73 -9.93
C ASP A 96 15.82 -12.69 -11.06
N ILE A 97 16.09 -11.42 -10.76
CA ILE A 97 16.19 -10.38 -11.80
C ILE A 97 17.36 -10.67 -12.74
N ARG A 98 18.51 -11.10 -12.21
CA ARG A 98 19.72 -11.41 -13.00
C ARG A 98 19.55 -12.57 -13.96
N GLN A 99 18.63 -13.50 -13.71
CA GLN A 99 18.33 -14.57 -14.66
C GLN A 99 17.81 -14.05 -16.01
N PHE A 100 17.17 -12.87 -16.01
CA PHE A 100 16.65 -12.23 -17.24
C PHE A 100 17.43 -10.97 -17.63
N VAL A 101 18.05 -10.30 -16.66
CA VAL A 101 18.86 -9.09 -16.88
C VAL A 101 20.21 -9.24 -16.17
N PRO A 102 21.16 -9.99 -16.75
CA PRO A 102 22.47 -10.27 -16.13
C PRO A 102 23.31 -9.02 -15.84
N LEU A 103 22.99 -7.91 -16.49
CA LEU A 103 23.72 -6.64 -16.44
C LEU A 103 23.39 -5.79 -15.20
N VAL A 104 22.44 -6.23 -14.37
CA VAL A 104 22.11 -5.59 -13.08
C VAL A 104 23.27 -5.81 -12.10
N GLN A 105 23.88 -4.71 -11.67
CA GLN A 105 24.97 -4.71 -10.69
C GLN A 105 24.47 -4.63 -9.25
N ALA A 106 23.43 -3.83 -9.01
CA ALA A 106 22.90 -3.57 -7.68
C ALA A 106 21.42 -3.21 -7.76
N ILE A 107 20.74 -3.30 -6.61
CA ILE A 107 19.37 -2.84 -6.44
C ILE A 107 19.34 -1.79 -5.31
N PRO A 108 19.73 -0.53 -5.58
CA PRO A 108 19.76 0.51 -4.55
C PRO A 108 18.43 0.70 -3.82
N ILE A 109 17.31 0.54 -4.52
CA ILE A 109 15.96 0.60 -3.92
C ILE A 109 15.20 -0.66 -4.34
N PRO A 110 15.05 -1.67 -3.47
CA PRO A 110 14.43 -2.94 -3.83
C PRO A 110 12.94 -2.82 -4.10
N ALA A 111 12.20 -2.24 -3.17
CA ALA A 111 10.78 -1.97 -3.32
C ALA A 111 10.36 -0.89 -2.32
N VAL A 112 9.75 0.18 -2.82
CA VAL A 112 9.06 1.18 -2.01
C VAL A 112 7.80 1.63 -2.74
N PRO A 113 6.77 2.19 -2.07
CA PRO A 113 5.66 2.82 -2.77
C PRO A 113 6.15 3.90 -3.74
N TRP A 114 5.49 4.01 -4.89
CA TRP A 114 5.84 5.00 -5.92
C TRP A 114 5.67 6.43 -5.40
N ARG A 115 4.55 6.68 -4.72
CA ARG A 115 4.30 7.92 -3.98
C ARG A 115 5.01 7.87 -2.62
N PRO A 116 5.70 8.94 -2.21
CA PRO A 116 6.27 9.04 -0.87
C PRO A 116 5.19 8.80 0.20
N SER A 117 5.54 8.04 1.24
CA SER A 117 4.64 7.85 2.38
C SER A 117 4.45 9.18 3.13
N PRO A 118 3.22 9.54 3.51
CA PRO A 118 2.97 10.71 4.35
C PRO A 118 3.74 10.65 5.68
N ALA A 119 3.86 11.79 6.37
CA ALA A 119 4.45 11.80 7.71
C ALA A 119 3.58 11.00 8.70
N ILE A 120 4.20 10.32 9.66
CA ILE A 120 3.50 9.51 10.67
C ILE A 120 2.47 10.37 11.44
N SER A 121 2.75 11.65 11.68
CA SER A 121 1.84 12.60 12.33
C SER A 121 0.54 12.88 11.55
N MET A 122 0.45 12.47 10.30
CA MET A 122 -0.76 12.58 9.46
C MET A 122 -1.57 11.27 9.44
N MET A 123 -1.01 10.16 9.93
CA MET A 123 -1.61 8.84 9.80
C MET A 123 -2.58 8.52 10.95
N LEU A 124 -3.67 7.87 10.57
CA LEU A 124 -4.68 7.31 11.45
C LEU A 124 -4.67 5.78 11.38
N MET A 125 -5.15 5.16 12.45
CA MET A 125 -5.33 3.72 12.59
C MET A 125 -6.75 3.42 13.06
N THR A 126 -7.44 2.56 12.31
CA THR A 126 -8.73 1.99 12.70
C THR A 126 -8.61 0.47 12.70
N VAL A 127 -9.08 -0.17 13.76
CA VAL A 127 -9.02 -1.64 13.89
C VAL A 127 -10.43 -2.19 13.78
N LEU A 128 -10.66 -3.09 12.82
CA LEU A 128 -11.95 -3.68 12.50
C LEU A 128 -12.05 -5.11 13.03
N ARG A 129 -13.27 -5.56 13.32
CA ARG A 129 -13.60 -6.98 13.57
C ARG A 129 -14.49 -7.55 12.47
N PHE A 130 -14.55 -8.87 12.45
CA PHE A 130 -15.45 -9.65 11.59
C PHE A 130 -15.23 -9.38 10.09
N VAL A 131 -14.01 -9.00 9.72
CA VAL A 131 -13.61 -9.01 8.31
C VAL A 131 -13.51 -10.46 7.87
N GLY A 132 -14.31 -10.84 6.88
CA GLY A 132 -14.53 -12.23 6.52
C GLY A 132 -13.40 -12.79 5.64
N PRO A 133 -13.29 -14.13 5.52
CA PRO A 133 -12.31 -14.75 4.61
C PRO A 133 -12.59 -14.46 3.12
N GLY A 134 -13.80 -14.00 2.78
CA GLY A 134 -14.14 -13.52 1.44
C GLY A 134 -13.62 -12.12 1.12
N ASP A 135 -13.13 -11.38 2.13
CA ASP A 135 -12.54 -10.07 1.95
C ASP A 135 -11.04 -10.20 1.69
N ASP A 136 -10.62 -9.87 0.48
CA ASP A 136 -9.20 -9.90 0.12
C ASP A 136 -8.50 -8.61 0.53
N LEU A 137 -7.95 -8.61 1.75
CA LEU A 137 -7.19 -7.50 2.32
C LEU A 137 -6.01 -7.05 1.47
N LYS A 138 -5.47 -7.94 0.63
CA LYS A 138 -4.33 -7.65 -0.25
C LYS A 138 -4.75 -6.95 -1.53
N SER A 139 -6.04 -6.98 -1.84
CA SER A 139 -6.59 -6.42 -3.07
C SER A 139 -6.80 -4.91 -2.98
N CYS A 140 -6.44 -4.22 -4.06
CA CYS A 140 -6.81 -2.83 -4.30
C CYS A 140 -8.32 -2.58 -4.16
N ARG A 141 -9.15 -3.56 -4.53
CA ARG A 141 -10.61 -3.45 -4.46
C ARG A 141 -11.09 -3.31 -3.02
N PHE A 142 -10.55 -4.12 -2.10
CA PHE A 142 -10.89 -3.99 -0.68
C PHE A 142 -10.46 -2.63 -0.15
N THR A 143 -9.24 -2.19 -0.47
CA THR A 143 -8.74 -0.86 -0.11
C THR A 143 -9.66 0.26 -0.58
N GLN A 144 -10.01 0.32 -1.87
CA GLN A 144 -10.87 1.38 -2.40
C GLN A 144 -12.28 1.37 -1.85
N MET A 145 -12.83 0.18 -1.59
CA MET A 145 -14.11 0.04 -0.89
C MET A 145 -14.03 0.65 0.52
N MET A 146 -12.96 0.37 1.26
CA MET A 146 -12.80 0.91 2.62
C MET A 146 -12.50 2.41 2.62
N GLU A 147 -11.77 2.93 1.63
CA GLU A 147 -11.57 4.37 1.42
C GLU A 147 -12.92 5.07 1.26
N GLN A 148 -13.77 4.61 0.32
CA GLN A 148 -15.10 5.19 0.10
C GLN A 148 -15.99 5.16 1.37
N ARG A 149 -15.92 4.06 2.13
CA ARG A 149 -16.69 3.92 3.38
C ARG A 149 -16.21 4.88 4.46
N LEU A 150 -14.90 5.05 4.60
CA LEU A 150 -14.32 6.04 5.52
C LEU A 150 -14.68 7.46 5.06
N GLU A 151 -14.65 7.77 3.76
CA GLU A 151 -15.07 9.07 3.22
C GLU A 151 -16.51 9.41 3.62
N ASN A 152 -17.44 8.46 3.52
CA ASN A 152 -18.81 8.65 3.96
C ASN A 152 -18.91 8.92 5.47
N ALA A 153 -18.12 8.21 6.28
CA ALA A 153 -18.08 8.45 7.73
C ALA A 153 -17.50 9.84 8.06
N PHE A 154 -16.47 10.28 7.34
CA PHE A 154 -15.95 11.64 7.50
C PHE A 154 -16.94 12.70 7.06
N ALA A 155 -17.67 12.49 5.97
CA ALA A 155 -18.71 13.42 5.52
C ALA A 155 -19.81 13.60 6.57
N GLU A 156 -20.25 12.52 7.21
CA GLU A 156 -21.21 12.59 8.32
C GLU A 156 -20.64 13.37 9.52
N ALA A 157 -19.38 13.13 9.87
CA ALA A 157 -18.71 13.88 10.92
C ALA A 157 -18.60 15.38 10.60
N GLU A 158 -18.30 15.77 9.37
CA GLU A 158 -18.28 17.18 8.95
C GLU A 158 -19.68 17.81 9.04
N ALA A 159 -20.72 17.08 8.63
CA ALA A 159 -22.10 17.54 8.70
C ALA A 159 -22.53 17.82 10.15
N ILE A 160 -22.21 16.93 11.08
CA ILE A 160 -22.56 17.07 12.50
C ILE A 160 -21.78 18.22 13.17
N VAL A 161 -20.49 18.34 12.87
CA VAL A 161 -19.57 19.22 13.63
C VAL A 161 -19.51 20.62 13.05
N MET A 162 -19.50 20.72 11.72
CA MET A 162 -19.22 21.96 11.00
C MET A 162 -20.38 22.42 10.12
N ASN A 163 -21.46 21.62 10.02
CA ASN A 163 -22.55 21.83 9.07
C ASN A 163 -22.03 22.09 7.64
N SER A 164 -20.98 21.36 7.25
CA SER A 164 -20.27 21.54 5.99
C SER A 164 -19.89 20.19 5.37
N HIS A 165 -19.53 20.21 4.09
CA HIS A 165 -19.07 19.05 3.34
C HIS A 165 -17.88 19.49 2.49
N SER A 166 -16.67 19.34 3.01
CA SER A 166 -15.48 19.84 2.32
C SER A 166 -14.98 18.89 1.23
N GLY A 167 -15.60 17.71 1.11
CA GLY A 167 -15.21 16.70 0.14
C GLY A 167 -13.91 16.02 0.52
N LEU A 168 -13.76 15.67 1.80
CA LEU A 168 -12.60 14.93 2.30
C LEU A 168 -12.47 13.60 1.57
N THR A 169 -11.24 13.28 1.16
CA THR A 169 -10.91 11.98 0.56
C THR A 169 -10.02 11.18 1.49
N VAL A 170 -10.10 9.86 1.42
CA VAL A 170 -9.33 8.96 2.28
C VAL A 170 -8.37 8.15 1.43
N GLN A 171 -7.13 8.00 1.91
CA GLN A 171 -6.15 7.11 1.32
C GLN A 171 -5.68 6.09 2.35
N ILE A 172 -5.97 4.81 2.10
CA ILE A 172 -5.43 3.71 2.89
C ILE A 172 -4.01 3.44 2.41
N LEU A 173 -3.07 3.50 3.35
CA LEU A 173 -1.66 3.22 3.15
C LEU A 173 -1.35 1.73 3.31
N SER A 174 -1.99 1.08 4.28
CA SER A 174 -1.86 -0.36 4.48
C SER A 174 -3.05 -0.99 5.20
N THR A 175 -3.22 -2.27 4.91
CA THR A 175 -4.18 -3.20 5.52
C THR A 175 -3.37 -4.36 6.08
N SER A 176 -3.54 -4.69 7.36
CA SER A 176 -2.86 -5.84 7.95
C SER A 176 -3.75 -6.57 8.94
N GLN A 177 -3.61 -7.89 8.99
CA GLN A 177 -4.27 -8.72 9.98
C GLN A 177 -3.24 -9.16 11.03
N SER A 178 -3.58 -9.04 12.30
CA SER A 178 -2.69 -9.47 13.38
C SER A 178 -2.63 -10.99 13.45
N MET A 179 -1.43 -11.56 13.62
CA MET A 179 -1.28 -13.01 13.75
C MET A 179 -2.13 -13.56 14.91
N GLY A 180 -2.93 -14.59 14.64
CA GLY A 180 -3.79 -15.22 15.65
C GLY A 180 -5.03 -14.40 16.04
N SER A 181 -5.32 -13.30 15.35
CA SER A 181 -6.51 -12.47 15.60
C SER A 181 -7.27 -12.19 14.30
N PRO A 182 -8.62 -12.25 14.29
CA PRO A 182 -9.41 -11.84 13.13
C PRO A 182 -9.43 -10.32 12.94
N ALA A 183 -8.77 -9.54 13.83
CA ALA A 183 -8.75 -8.09 13.77
C ALA A 183 -7.89 -7.58 12.59
N VAL A 184 -8.44 -6.62 11.86
CA VAL A 184 -7.79 -5.99 10.70
C VAL A 184 -7.50 -4.53 11.00
N SER A 185 -6.25 -4.14 10.87
CA SER A 185 -5.79 -2.76 11.02
C SER A 185 -5.78 -2.06 9.67
N LEU A 186 -6.41 -0.90 9.61
CA LEU A 186 -6.35 0.04 8.50
C LEU A 186 -5.45 1.21 8.91
N ILE A 187 -4.38 1.46 8.17
CA ILE A 187 -3.59 2.69 8.30
C ILE A 187 -3.94 3.58 7.13
N TYR A 188 -4.36 4.82 7.41
CA TYR A 188 -4.84 5.73 6.37
C TYR A 188 -4.53 7.19 6.70
N VAL A 189 -4.67 8.04 5.69
CA VAL A 189 -4.62 9.50 5.82
C VAL A 189 -5.88 10.10 5.20
N VAL A 190 -6.19 11.33 5.61
CA VAL A 190 -7.33 12.10 5.09
C VAL A 190 -6.79 13.31 4.34
N HIS A 191 -7.35 13.60 3.18
CA HIS A 191 -6.97 14.75 2.37
C HIS A 191 -8.14 15.70 2.18
N ASN A 192 -7.82 16.99 2.16
CA ASN A 192 -8.71 18.03 1.63
C ASN A 192 -8.07 18.57 0.35
N GLY A 193 -8.63 18.18 -0.80
CA GLY A 193 -8.00 18.40 -2.10
C GLY A 193 -6.62 17.72 -2.19
N SER A 194 -5.56 18.52 -2.40
CA SER A 194 -4.17 18.04 -2.48
C SER A 194 -3.44 18.02 -1.14
N VAL A 195 -4.06 18.53 -0.06
CA VAL A 195 -3.42 18.69 1.25
C VAL A 195 -3.81 17.55 2.16
N THR A 196 -2.80 16.85 2.70
CA THR A 196 -3.01 15.83 3.74
C THR A 196 -3.26 16.52 5.08
N LEU A 197 -4.37 16.16 5.73
CA LEU A 197 -4.74 16.69 7.04
C LEU A 197 -3.81 16.18 8.15
N ASN A 198 -3.70 16.98 9.20
CA ASN A 198 -3.03 16.55 10.42
C ASN A 198 -3.83 15.40 11.06
N GLY A 199 -3.15 14.35 11.52
CA GLY A 199 -3.79 13.20 12.15
C GLY A 199 -4.60 13.59 13.40
N THR A 200 -4.24 14.67 14.09
CA THR A 200 -5.03 15.18 15.22
C THR A 200 -6.35 15.78 14.77
N THR A 201 -6.35 16.60 13.72
CA THR A 201 -7.56 17.18 13.15
C THR A 201 -8.49 16.08 12.62
N ALA A 202 -7.94 15.14 11.85
CA ALA A 202 -8.72 14.04 11.28
C ALA A 202 -9.24 13.07 12.36
N SER A 203 -8.44 12.74 13.36
CA SER A 203 -8.86 11.90 14.49
C SER A 203 -10.01 12.55 15.27
N ASN A 204 -9.84 13.82 15.64
CA ASN A 204 -10.85 14.59 16.39
C ASN A 204 -12.18 14.73 15.64
N LEU A 205 -12.14 14.75 14.30
CA LEU A 205 -13.34 14.81 13.48
C LEU A 205 -14.08 13.48 13.51
N LEU A 206 -13.42 12.36 13.18
CA LEU A 206 -14.10 11.06 13.14
C LEU A 206 -14.55 10.58 14.53
N SER A 207 -13.84 11.00 15.59
CA SER A 207 -14.21 10.68 16.97
C SER A 207 -15.50 11.35 17.47
N GLN A 208 -16.10 12.26 16.67
CA GLN A 208 -17.41 12.83 16.99
C GLN A 208 -18.55 11.84 16.69
N LEU A 209 -18.27 10.82 15.88
CA LEU A 209 -19.19 9.71 15.64
C LEU A 209 -18.98 8.63 16.70
N THR A 210 -20.07 7.98 17.10
CA THR A 210 -19.97 6.79 17.96
C THR A 210 -19.36 5.62 17.19
N ALA A 211 -18.80 4.64 17.91
CA ALA A 211 -18.22 3.45 17.29
C ALA A 211 -19.26 2.65 16.48
N GLU A 212 -20.52 2.65 16.91
CA GLU A 212 -21.63 2.02 16.20
C GLU A 212 -21.90 2.71 14.86
N LEU A 213 -21.92 4.05 14.84
CA LEU A 213 -22.16 4.81 13.62
C LEU A 213 -20.98 4.69 12.64
N VAL A 214 -19.74 4.71 13.14
CA VAL A 214 -18.56 4.41 12.31
C VAL A 214 -18.67 2.99 11.76
N GLY A 215 -19.01 2.00 12.59
CA GLY A 215 -19.19 0.62 12.15
C GLY A 215 -20.28 0.44 11.10
N TYR A 216 -21.36 1.23 11.19
CA TYR A 216 -22.42 1.29 10.18
C TYR A 216 -21.88 1.71 8.82
N PHE A 217 -21.08 2.79 8.73
CA PHE A 217 -20.47 3.22 7.47
C PHE A 217 -19.43 2.24 6.95
N LEU A 218 -18.63 1.65 7.85
CA LEU A 218 -17.56 0.72 7.48
C LEU A 218 -18.07 -0.67 7.11
N PHE A 219 -19.30 -1.02 7.48
CA PHE A 219 -19.86 -2.38 7.45
C PHE A 219 -19.01 -3.39 8.24
N TYR A 220 -18.16 -2.90 9.14
CA TYR A 220 -17.37 -3.70 10.08
C TYR A 220 -17.32 -2.94 11.40
N PRO A 221 -17.66 -3.57 12.54
CA PRO A 221 -17.59 -2.89 13.81
C PRO A 221 -16.12 -2.61 14.19
N PRO A 222 -15.77 -1.35 14.50
CA PRO A 222 -14.43 -1.00 14.92
C PRO A 222 -14.20 -1.36 16.40
N LEU A 223 -13.00 -1.87 16.70
CA LEU A 223 -12.43 -1.94 18.06
C LEU A 223 -11.78 -0.63 18.45
N ILE A 224 -11.14 0.01 17.48
CA ILE A 224 -10.40 1.26 17.62
C ILE A 224 -10.79 2.14 16.45
N THR A 225 -11.12 3.39 16.72
CA THR A 225 -11.55 4.37 15.71
C THR A 225 -10.54 5.51 15.65
N ALA A 226 -9.95 5.72 14.48
CA ALA A 226 -9.14 6.90 14.14
C ALA A 226 -8.03 7.23 15.15
N GLU A 227 -7.37 6.22 15.73
CA GLU A 227 -6.23 6.48 16.61
C GLU A 227 -5.06 7.05 15.82
N ARG A 228 -4.38 8.04 16.38
CA ARG A 228 -3.19 8.60 15.76
C ARG A 228 -2.06 7.58 15.82
N LYS A 229 -1.38 7.37 14.69
CA LYS A 229 -0.09 6.69 14.71
C LYS A 229 0.92 7.63 15.36
N PHE A 230 1.46 7.21 16.49
CA PHE A 230 2.69 7.79 17.03
C PHE A 230 3.87 6.93 16.61
N SER A 231 5.05 7.55 16.50
CA SER A 231 6.31 6.80 16.40
C SER A 231 6.58 6.12 17.75
N LEU A 232 5.85 5.04 18.04
CA LEU A 232 6.18 4.12 19.12
C LEU A 232 7.27 3.17 18.62
N ALA A 233 8.47 3.71 18.42
CA ALA A 233 9.70 2.93 18.45
C ALA A 233 10.04 2.46 19.89
N PHE A 234 9.09 2.51 20.85
CA PHE A 234 9.33 2.28 22.27
C PHE A 234 8.47 1.18 22.92
N LEU A 235 7.66 0.40 22.19
CA LEU A 235 6.88 -0.71 22.79
C LEU A 235 6.90 -2.02 21.99
N SER A 236 8.04 -2.34 21.36
CA SER A 236 8.32 -3.71 20.87
C SER A 236 9.65 -4.28 21.35
N TYR A 237 10.22 -3.71 22.42
CA TYR A 237 11.39 -4.25 23.14
C TYR A 237 11.07 -4.56 24.62
N THR A 238 9.87 -5.06 24.91
CA THR A 238 9.51 -5.64 26.21
C THR A 238 8.52 -6.79 26.02
N ASN A 239 8.99 -7.87 25.42
CA ASN A 239 8.60 -9.26 25.73
C ASN A 239 9.44 -10.24 24.89
N ARG A 240 10.76 -10.14 25.07
CA ARG A 240 11.68 -11.27 25.01
C ARG A 240 12.47 -11.27 26.31
N MET A 241 11.88 -11.88 27.34
CA MET A 241 12.58 -12.62 28.38
C MET A 241 11.87 -13.97 28.50
#